data_AF-A0A537R3R9-F1
#
_entry.id   AF-A0A537R3R9-F1
#
_cell.length_a   1.000
_cell.length_b   1.000
_cell.length_c   1.000
_cell.angle_alpha   90.00
_cell.angle_beta   90.00
_cell.angle_gamma   90.00
#
_symmetry.space_group_name_H-M   'P 1'
#
loop_
_entity.id
_entity.type
_entity.pdbx_description
1 polymer ?
#
loop_
_entity_poly.entity_id
_entity_poly.type
_entity_poly.pdbx_seq_one_letter_code
_entity_poly.pdbx_strand_id
1 'polypeptide(L)'
;MTTFTPHQDSALKAVAAWLKAKPGKHGTPPIFRLFGYAGTGKTTLARHIADAVEGEVKFAAFTGKAALVMRNKGCDNASTIHSLIYRARESGVEQPSFELWDDAPASKAKLIVIDECSMVDAELGRDLMSFECPLLVLGDPAQLPPIQGGGFFTESEP
;
A
#
# COMPACT_ATOMS: atom_id res chain seq x y z
N MET A 1 -5.23 -25.58 5.72
CA MET A 1 -4.65 -24.84 4.56
C MET A 1 -5.72 -23.92 4.04
N THR A 2 -5.40 -22.65 3.79
CA THR A 2 -6.33 -21.70 3.16
C THR A 2 -6.51 -22.10 1.70
N THR A 3 -7.75 -22.32 1.27
CA THR A 3 -8.07 -22.63 -0.13
C THR A 3 -8.43 -21.33 -0.85
N PHE A 4 -7.67 -20.96 -1.87
CA PHE A 4 -7.92 -19.78 -2.70
C PHE A 4 -8.79 -20.13 -3.91
N THR A 5 -9.60 -19.17 -4.36
CA THR A 5 -10.35 -19.33 -5.62
C THR A 5 -9.39 -19.26 -6.83
N PRO A 6 -9.78 -19.75 -8.03
CA PRO A 6 -8.94 -19.64 -9.23
C PRO A 6 -8.51 -18.21 -9.57
N HIS A 7 -9.38 -17.23 -9.33
CA HIS A 7 -9.05 -15.81 -9.53
C HIS A 7 -8.04 -15.30 -8.50
N GLN A 8 -8.19 -15.68 -7.23
CA GLN A 8 -7.25 -15.33 -6.18
C GLN A 8 -5.87 -15.97 -6.42
N ASP A 9 -5.84 -17.24 -6.84
CA ASP A 9 -4.60 -17.94 -7.22
C ASP A 9 -3.90 -17.26 -8.40
N SER A 10 -4.66 -16.84 -9.42
CA SER A 10 -4.13 -16.09 -10.56
C SER A 10 -3.54 -14.73 -10.11
N ALA A 11 -4.19 -14.04 -9.20
CA ALA A 11 -3.68 -12.80 -8.62
C ALA A 11 -2.39 -13.02 -7.83
N LEU A 12 -2.32 -14.07 -6.99
CA LEU A 12 -1.09 -14.43 -6.26
C LEU A 12 0.08 -14.71 -7.21
N LYS A 13 -0.17 -15.47 -8.29
CA LYS A 13 0.83 -15.75 -9.32
C LYS A 13 1.31 -14.47 -10.02
N ALA A 14 0.42 -13.56 -10.36
CA ALA A 14 0.76 -12.29 -10.98
C ALA A 14 1.63 -11.41 -10.07
N VAL A 15 1.26 -11.28 -8.79
CA VAL A 15 2.06 -10.53 -7.80
C VAL A 15 3.43 -11.18 -7.59
N ALA A 16 3.49 -12.52 -7.50
CA ALA A 16 4.76 -13.24 -7.34
C ALA A 16 5.68 -13.03 -8.55
N ALA A 17 5.14 -13.05 -9.78
CA ALA A 17 5.91 -12.77 -10.99
C ALA A 17 6.44 -11.33 -11.00
N TRP A 18 5.61 -10.37 -10.59
CA TRP A 18 5.99 -8.95 -10.48
C TRP A 18 7.11 -8.74 -9.45
N LEU A 19 6.99 -9.31 -8.23
CA LEU A 19 8.04 -9.26 -7.21
C LEU A 19 9.36 -9.86 -7.72
N LYS A 20 9.29 -11.01 -8.41
CA LYS A 20 10.46 -11.66 -9.02
C LYS A 20 11.13 -10.81 -10.09
N ALA A 21 10.34 -10.01 -10.83
CA ALA A 21 10.84 -9.08 -11.84
C ALA A 21 11.51 -7.82 -11.24
N LYS A 22 11.60 -7.71 -9.91
CA LYS A 22 12.25 -6.62 -9.17
C LYS A 22 11.65 -5.25 -9.52
N PRO A 23 10.47 -4.92 -8.96
CA PRO A 23 9.77 -3.66 -9.21
C PRO A 23 10.66 -2.43 -9.00
N GLY A 24 10.54 -1.44 -9.89
CA GLY A 24 11.40 -0.25 -9.90
C GLY A 24 12.77 -0.47 -10.55
N LYS A 25 13.08 -1.67 -11.04
CA LYS A 25 14.33 -1.98 -11.75
C LYS A 25 14.05 -2.54 -13.14
N HIS A 26 14.98 -2.30 -14.07
CA HIS A 26 14.98 -2.89 -15.41
C HIS A 26 13.66 -2.71 -16.19
N GLY A 27 12.95 -1.60 -15.97
CA GLY A 27 11.67 -1.30 -16.62
C GLY A 27 10.46 -1.98 -15.98
N THR A 28 10.62 -2.77 -14.91
CA THR A 28 9.51 -3.35 -14.14
C THR A 28 8.78 -2.23 -13.38
N PRO A 29 7.45 -2.06 -13.56
CA PRO A 29 6.70 -1.05 -12.84
C PRO A 29 6.84 -1.17 -11.32
N PRO A 30 7.06 -0.08 -10.58
CA PRO A 30 7.21 -0.09 -9.12
C PRO A 30 5.89 -0.30 -8.37
N ILE A 31 4.75 -0.19 -9.04
CA ILE A 31 3.41 -0.33 -8.47
C ILE A 31 2.72 -1.55 -9.10
N PHE A 32 2.09 -2.38 -8.27
CA PHE A 32 1.14 -3.40 -8.68
C PHE A 32 -0.23 -3.11 -8.07
N ARG A 33 -1.29 -3.20 -8.89
CA ARG A 33 -2.67 -2.93 -8.45
C ARG A 33 -3.43 -4.24 -8.29
N LEU A 34 -3.80 -4.57 -7.06
CA LEU A 34 -4.63 -5.72 -6.75
C LEU A 34 -6.05 -5.25 -6.45
N PHE A 35 -6.85 -5.11 -7.50
CA PHE A 35 -8.21 -4.59 -7.40
C PHE A 35 -9.26 -5.70 -7.37
N GLY A 36 -10.34 -5.45 -6.63
CA GLY A 36 -11.47 -6.36 -6.53
C GLY A 36 -12.53 -5.81 -5.59
N TYR A 37 -13.78 -6.27 -5.74
CA TYR A 37 -14.89 -5.76 -4.93
C TYR A 37 -14.73 -6.03 -3.43
N ALA A 38 -15.48 -5.29 -2.61
CA ALA A 38 -15.61 -5.55 -1.18
C ALA A 38 -15.91 -7.04 -0.90
N GLY A 39 -15.28 -7.58 0.14
CA GLY A 39 -15.45 -8.99 0.53
C GLY A 39 -14.68 -10.03 -0.31
N THR A 40 -13.98 -9.65 -1.38
CA THR A 40 -13.20 -10.59 -2.23
C THR A 40 -11.90 -11.12 -1.60
N GLY A 41 -11.57 -10.69 -0.38
CA GLY A 41 -10.41 -11.20 0.35
C GLY A 41 -9.06 -10.55 0.03
N LYS A 42 -9.04 -9.35 -0.57
CA LYS A 42 -7.80 -8.61 -0.92
C LYS A 42 -6.78 -8.53 0.22
N THR A 43 -7.20 -8.11 1.42
CA THR A 43 -6.31 -8.03 2.58
C THR A 43 -5.76 -9.40 2.98
N THR A 44 -6.56 -10.47 2.84
CA THR A 44 -6.11 -11.85 3.10
C THR A 44 -5.03 -12.28 2.11
N LEU A 45 -5.19 -11.94 0.82
CA LEU A 45 -4.16 -12.17 -0.19
C LEU A 45 -2.90 -11.36 0.11
N ALA A 46 -3.05 -10.09 0.48
CA ALA A 46 -1.92 -9.23 0.79
C ALA A 46 -1.08 -9.76 1.97
N ARG A 47 -1.74 -10.28 3.01
CA ARG A 47 -1.03 -10.96 4.11
C ARG A 47 -0.28 -12.20 3.61
N HIS A 48 -0.93 -13.03 2.79
CA HIS A 48 -0.28 -14.23 2.25
C HIS A 48 0.92 -13.89 1.33
N ILE A 49 0.81 -12.82 0.55
CA ILE A 49 1.92 -12.30 -0.27
C ILE A 49 3.05 -11.82 0.63
N ALA A 50 2.74 -11.07 1.69
CA ALA A 50 3.73 -10.57 2.62
C ALA A 50 4.50 -11.69 3.33
N ASP A 51 3.82 -12.77 3.72
CA ASP A 51 4.43 -13.96 4.32
C ASP A 51 5.49 -14.62 3.39
N ALA A 52 5.39 -14.40 2.08
CA ALA A 52 6.30 -14.94 1.07
C ALA A 52 7.44 -13.98 0.67
N VAL A 53 7.47 -12.75 1.19
CA VAL A 53 8.54 -11.79 0.90
C VAL A 53 9.69 -11.98 1.89
N GLU A 54 10.90 -12.17 1.37
CA GLU A 54 12.11 -12.19 2.19
C GLU A 54 12.51 -10.77 2.62
N GLY A 55 12.00 -10.35 3.79
CA GLY A 55 12.36 -9.09 4.43
C GLY A 55 11.16 -8.38 5.05
N GLU A 56 11.35 -7.11 5.41
CA GLU A 56 10.31 -6.35 6.10
C GLU A 56 9.22 -5.89 5.11
N VAL A 57 7.97 -6.23 5.41
CA VAL A 57 6.79 -5.72 4.71
C VAL A 57 6.09 -4.70 5.59
N LYS A 58 5.74 -3.54 5.02
CA LYS A 58 4.96 -2.52 5.71
C LYS A 58 3.53 -2.54 5.19
N PHE A 59 2.58 -2.43 6.10
CA PHE A 59 1.17 -2.28 5.78
C PHE A 59 0.72 -0.87 6.14
N ALA A 60 0.02 -0.20 5.23
CA ALA A 60 -0.57 1.09 5.52
C ALA A 60 -1.92 1.24 4.83
N ALA A 61 -2.73 2.15 5.35
CA ALA A 61 -3.97 2.56 4.72
C ALA A 61 -4.16 4.07 4.84
N PHE A 62 -5.06 4.64 4.04
CA PHE A 62 -5.31 6.09 4.09
C PHE A 62 -5.84 6.53 5.48
N THR A 63 -6.76 5.76 6.07
CA THR A 63 -7.37 6.08 7.37
C THR A 63 -6.93 5.15 8.49
N GLY A 64 -6.94 5.66 9.73
CA GLY A 64 -6.67 4.85 10.92
C GLY A 64 -7.66 3.70 11.13
N LYS A 65 -8.91 3.86 10.69
CA LYS A 65 -9.93 2.79 10.73
C LYS A 65 -9.59 1.66 9.76
N ALA A 66 -9.19 1.97 8.54
CA ALA A 66 -8.75 0.97 7.58
C ALA A 66 -7.49 0.25 8.07
N ALA A 67 -6.51 0.98 8.62
CA ALA A 67 -5.32 0.39 9.24
C ALA A 67 -5.69 -0.55 10.40
N LEU A 68 -6.67 -0.19 11.25
CA LEU A 68 -7.18 -1.08 12.29
C LEU A 68 -7.80 -2.36 11.72
N VAL A 69 -8.59 -2.26 10.65
CA VAL A 69 -9.16 -3.42 9.96
C VAL A 69 -8.06 -4.33 9.40
N MET A 70 -6.99 -3.76 8.83
CA MET A 70 -5.83 -4.54 8.38
C MET A 70 -5.17 -5.29 9.54
N ARG A 71 -4.91 -4.62 10.67
CA ARG A 71 -4.34 -5.27 11.87
C ARG A 71 -5.20 -6.43 12.36
N ASN A 72 -6.53 -6.25 12.42
CA ASN A 72 -7.46 -7.31 12.82
C ASN A 72 -7.46 -8.51 11.88
N LYS A 73 -6.96 -8.36 10.64
CA LYS A 73 -6.81 -9.42 9.65
C LYS A 73 -5.40 -10.04 9.63
N GLY A 74 -4.52 -9.64 10.56
CA GLY A 74 -3.16 -10.16 10.70
C GLY A 74 -2.10 -9.40 9.89
N CYS A 75 -2.40 -8.18 9.43
CA CYS A 75 -1.38 -7.27 8.92
C CYS A 75 -0.77 -6.52 10.10
N ASP A 76 0.18 -7.14 10.78
CA ASP A 76 0.77 -6.60 12.01
C ASP A 76 1.38 -5.22 11.79
N ASN A 77 1.24 -4.36 12.80
CA ASN A 77 1.74 -2.98 12.79
C ASN A 77 1.23 -2.10 11.63
N ALA A 78 0.13 -2.46 10.95
CA ALA A 78 -0.41 -1.61 9.91
C ALA A 78 -0.72 -0.20 10.46
N SER A 79 -0.26 0.84 9.78
CA SER A 79 -0.40 2.24 10.19
C SER A 79 -1.18 3.06 9.16
N THR A 80 -1.34 4.36 9.39
CA THR A 80 -1.74 5.24 8.29
C THR A 80 -0.54 5.46 7.36
N ILE A 81 -0.82 5.80 6.09
CA ILE A 81 0.24 6.23 5.15
C ILE A 81 0.99 7.42 5.75
N HIS A 82 0.28 8.39 6.30
CA HIS A 82 0.88 9.57 6.92
C HIS A 82 1.89 9.23 8.01
N SER A 83 1.55 8.33 8.94
CA SER A 83 2.49 7.90 9.99
C SER A 83 3.61 7.01 9.48
N LEU A 84 3.46 6.43 8.28
CA LEU A 84 4.48 5.59 7.66
C LEU A 84 5.58 6.44 7.01
N ILE A 85 5.26 7.61 6.46
CA ILE A 85 6.19 8.42 5.65
C ILE A 85 6.46 9.83 6.17
N TYR A 86 5.63 10.36 7.07
CA TYR A 86 5.84 11.68 7.67
C TYR A 86 6.18 11.60 9.14
N ARG A 87 6.91 12.61 9.62
CA ARG A 87 7.12 12.86 11.05
C ARG A 87 6.66 14.27 11.41
N ALA A 88 6.26 14.47 12.65
CA ALA A 88 5.97 15.81 13.16
C ALA A 88 7.27 16.62 13.19
N ARG A 89 7.22 17.87 12.73
CA ARG A 89 8.31 18.82 12.93
C ARG A 89 8.29 19.30 14.38
N GLU A 90 9.42 19.20 15.04
CA GLU A 90 9.65 19.90 16.30
C GLU A 90 9.74 21.40 16.01
N SER A 91 8.61 22.08 16.12
CA SER A 91 8.53 23.52 15.94
C SER A 91 7.71 24.09 17.08
N GLY A 92 8.17 25.18 17.69
CA GLY A 92 7.50 25.85 18.83
C GLY A 92 6.23 26.61 18.43
N VAL A 93 5.61 26.27 17.30
CA VAL A 93 4.40 26.90 16.78
C VAL A 93 3.18 26.09 17.21
N GLU A 94 2.06 26.77 17.48
CA GLU A 94 0.83 26.11 17.93
C GLU A 94 0.26 25.11 16.91
N GLN A 95 0.53 25.30 15.62
CA GLN A 95 0.04 24.43 14.57
C GLN A 95 1.05 23.31 14.27
N PRO A 96 0.68 22.04 14.45
CA PRO A 96 1.55 20.93 14.08
C PRO A 96 1.78 20.94 12.57
N SER A 97 3.05 20.86 12.18
CA SER A 97 3.46 20.67 10.80
C SER A 97 4.17 19.32 10.65
N PHE A 98 4.06 18.75 9.46
CA PHE A 98 4.64 17.45 9.12
C PHE A 98 5.62 17.61 7.98
N GLU A 99 6.65 16.78 7.97
CA GLU A 99 7.62 16.69 6.88
C GLU A 99 7.87 15.25 6.48
N LEU A 100 8.26 15.07 5.22
CA LEU A 100 8.70 13.78 4.72
C LEU A 100 9.88 13.29 5.55
N TRP A 101 9.80 12.04 5.98
CA TRP A 101 10.80 11.43 6.84
C TRP A 101 11.66 10.50 5.99
N ASP A 102 12.83 10.98 5.56
CA ASP A 102 13.73 10.23 4.66
C ASP A 102 14.12 8.85 5.23
N ASP A 103 14.41 8.78 6.53
CA ASP A 103 14.73 7.54 7.26
C ASP A 103 13.50 6.79 7.78
N ALA A 104 12.32 7.06 7.22
CA ALA A 104 11.06 6.44 7.60
C ALA A 104 11.08 4.90 7.53
N PRO A 105 10.18 4.22 8.26
CA PRO A 105 10.00 2.77 8.11
C PRO A 105 9.71 2.34 6.68
N ALA A 106 9.17 3.23 5.83
CA ALA A 106 8.98 3.00 4.40
C ALA A 106 10.30 2.71 3.67
N SER A 107 11.39 3.46 3.92
CA SER A 107 12.64 3.36 3.17
C SER A 107 13.39 2.03 3.35
N LYS A 108 13.03 1.26 4.38
CA LYS A 108 13.64 -0.04 4.71
C LYS A 108 12.81 -1.23 4.23
N ALA A 109 11.59 -0.98 3.76
CA ALA A 109 10.66 -2.03 3.36
C ALA A 109 11.11 -2.74 2.08
N LYS A 110 10.86 -4.04 2.00
CA LYS A 110 10.95 -4.81 0.74
C LYS A 110 9.67 -4.77 -0.06
N LEU A 111 8.56 -4.46 0.60
CA LEU A 111 7.25 -4.25 0.02
C LEU A 111 6.45 -3.34 0.94
N ILE A 112 5.71 -2.40 0.35
CA ILE A 112 4.70 -1.63 1.07
C ILE A 112 3.34 -2.00 0.48
N VAL A 113 2.43 -2.44 1.34
CA VAL A 113 1.05 -2.76 1.00
C VAL A 113 0.17 -1.59 1.42
N ILE A 114 -0.58 -1.03 0.46
CA ILE A 114 -1.50 0.09 0.69
C ILE A 114 -2.94 -0.39 0.51
N ASP A 115 -3.77 -0.29 1.54
CA ASP A 115 -5.23 -0.51 1.44
C ASP A 115 -5.98 0.84 1.33
N GLU A 116 -7.21 0.80 0.80
CA GLU A 116 -8.04 1.99 0.54
C GLU A 116 -7.33 3.03 -0.34
N CYS A 117 -6.69 2.58 -1.42
CA CYS A 117 -5.87 3.43 -2.28
C CYS A 117 -6.64 4.49 -3.07
N SER A 118 -7.96 4.35 -3.18
CA SER A 118 -8.86 5.28 -3.85
C SER A 118 -8.86 6.66 -3.20
N MET A 119 -8.42 6.76 -1.94
CA MET A 119 -8.35 8.02 -1.19
C MET A 119 -6.98 8.69 -1.27
N VAL A 120 -6.00 8.08 -1.95
CA VAL A 120 -4.65 8.62 -2.07
C VAL A 120 -4.57 9.62 -3.23
N ASP A 121 -4.29 10.87 -2.90
CA ASP A 121 -4.07 11.94 -3.87
C ASP A 121 -2.69 11.85 -4.54
N ALA A 122 -2.45 12.74 -5.51
CA ALA A 122 -1.23 12.76 -6.29
C ALA A 122 0.02 13.18 -5.50
N GLU A 123 -0.11 13.98 -4.45
CA GLU A 123 1.02 14.40 -3.63
C GLU A 123 1.50 13.24 -2.76
N LEU A 124 0.57 12.64 -2.00
CA LEU A 124 0.85 11.50 -1.16
C LEU A 124 1.35 10.29 -1.97
N GLY A 125 0.81 10.10 -3.17
CA GLY A 125 1.27 9.09 -4.12
C GLY A 125 2.71 9.30 -4.58
N ARG A 126 3.10 10.55 -4.90
CA ARG A 126 4.49 10.89 -5.26
C ARG A 126 5.45 10.71 -4.09
N ASP A 127 5.04 11.11 -2.89
CA ASP A 127 5.86 10.96 -1.69
C ASP A 127 6.10 9.49 -1.36
N LEU A 128 5.07 8.63 -1.46
CA LEU A 128 5.25 7.18 -1.34
C LEU A 128 6.24 6.61 -2.37
N MET A 129 6.15 7.07 -3.61
CA MET A 129 7.02 6.62 -4.69
C MET A 129 8.47 7.08 -4.53
N SER A 130 8.71 8.18 -3.83
CA SER A 130 10.06 8.71 -3.59
C SER A 130 10.93 7.79 -2.74
N PHE A 131 10.33 6.86 -1.99
CA PHE A 131 11.06 5.84 -1.22
C PHE A 131 11.62 4.70 -2.08
N GLU A 132 11.33 4.69 -3.39
CA GLU A 132 11.80 3.66 -4.36
C GLU A 132 11.50 2.21 -3.93
N CYS A 133 10.46 2.04 -3.12
CA CYS A 133 10.02 0.74 -2.62
C CYS A 133 8.89 0.18 -3.49
N PRO A 134 8.84 -1.15 -3.73
CA PRO A 134 7.71 -1.77 -4.40
C PRO A 134 6.40 -1.50 -3.65
N LEU A 135 5.37 -1.06 -4.37
CA LEU A 135 4.05 -0.76 -3.82
C LEU A 135 3.02 -1.78 -4.33
N LEU A 136 2.45 -2.58 -3.43
CA LEU A 136 1.25 -3.38 -3.70
C LEU A 136 0.02 -2.63 -3.22
N VAL A 137 -0.82 -2.22 -4.15
CA VAL A 137 -1.93 -1.33 -3.87
C VAL A 137 -3.26 -2.08 -3.99
N LEU A 138 -4.03 -2.09 -2.92
CA LEU A 138 -5.33 -2.74 -2.83
C LEU A 138 -6.43 -1.70 -3.04
N GLY A 139 -7.35 -2.00 -3.95
CA GLY A 139 -8.44 -1.10 -4.31
C GLY A 139 -9.75 -1.84 -4.56
N ASP A 140 -10.85 -1.11 -4.43
CA ASP A 140 -12.16 -1.54 -4.89
C ASP A 140 -12.60 -0.64 -6.05
N PRO A 141 -12.78 -1.18 -7.27
CA PRO A 141 -13.22 -0.40 -8.42
C PRO A 141 -14.57 0.31 -8.23
N ALA A 142 -15.41 -0.16 -7.30
CA ALA A 142 -16.71 0.43 -7.00
C ALA A 142 -16.68 1.51 -5.91
N GLN A 143 -15.52 1.78 -5.30
CA GLN A 143 -15.38 2.85 -4.31
C GLN A 143 -15.30 4.23 -4.98
N LEU A 144 -15.72 5.26 -4.23
CA LEU A 144 -15.65 6.64 -4.68
C LEU A 144 -14.19 7.12 -4.74
N PRO A 145 -13.85 8.00 -5.70
CA PRO A 145 -12.55 8.68 -5.75
C PRO A 145 -12.38 9.68 -4.58
N PRO A 146 -11.18 10.26 -4.37
CA PRO A 146 -10.97 11.25 -3.32
C PRO A 146 -11.90 12.45 -3.49
N ILE A 147 -12.22 13.12 -2.38
CA ILE A 147 -13.05 14.33 -2.37
C ILE A 147 -12.33 15.52 -3.05
N GLN A 148 -10.99 15.50 -3.06
CA GLN A 148 -10.14 16.51 -3.73
C GLN A 148 -8.98 15.82 -4.45
N GLY A 149 -8.76 16.18 -5.72
CA GLY A 149 -7.72 15.59 -6.57
C GLY A 149 -8.10 14.21 -7.12
N GLY A 150 -7.56 13.89 -8.30
CA GLY A 150 -7.67 12.56 -8.89
C GLY A 150 -6.96 11.50 -8.03
N GLY A 151 -7.50 10.29 -7.99
CA GLY A 151 -6.91 9.20 -7.21
C GLY A 151 -5.65 8.66 -7.89
N PHE A 152 -4.48 8.87 -7.28
CA PHE A 152 -3.18 8.57 -7.88
C PHE A 152 -3.05 7.13 -8.36
N PHE A 153 -3.60 6.18 -7.60
CA PHE A 153 -3.54 4.77 -7.94
C PHE A 153 -4.73 4.28 -8.78
N THR A 154 -5.83 5.03 -8.86
CA THR A 154 -7.08 4.60 -9.51
C THR A 154 -7.26 5.16 -10.91
N GLU A 155 -6.43 6.11 -11.35
CA GLU A 155 -6.45 6.66 -12.71
C GLU A 155 -5.74 5.79 -13.76
N SER A 156 -5.22 4.62 -13.38
CA SER A 156 -4.60 3.68 -14.31
C SER A 156 -5.28 2.31 -14.22
N GLU A 157 -5.32 1.60 -15.34
CA GLU A 157 -5.86 0.24 -15.37
C GLU A 157 -5.06 -0.69 -14.42
N PRO A 158 -5.76 -1.56 -13.67
CA PRO A 158 -5.14 -2.52 -12.76
C PRO A 158 -4.38 -3.65 -13.47
#